data_AF-A0A409XYU3-F1
#
_entry.id   AF-A0A409XYU3-F1
#
_cell.length_a   1.000
_cell.length_b   1.000
_cell.length_c   1.000
_cell.angle_alpha   90.00
_cell.angle_beta   90.00
_cell.angle_gamma   90.00
#
_symmetry.space_group_name_H-M   'P 1'
#
loop_
_entity.id
_entity.type
_entity.pdbx_description
1 polymer ?
#
loop_
_entity_poly.entity_id
_entity_poly.type
_entity_poly.pdbx_seq_one_letter_code
_entity_poly.pdbx_strand_id
1 'polypeptide(L)'
;MTYLALTLRSARHSLVTVMGQAFQRLLYPASNFYSLFLRCISSPRITFIAAILRIRSFRLGLWQSCSSILGRTISIPILNIFSQLRSAVHYIANHVYRRPRYTYMTPEMEEKYWKRATVGRRRLQRSDARYVGNMGKKLLKDREEELPPLVMSYTPALPPERRKKAKKLRGYYISAKDYCKWHRMVFPGDDHPTLAEASRLRKMHDAEELKVIHRISRMLPDDEVFPRPNTQPRPWSPKYQRKWRRWRKFHRDELERQ
;
A
#
# COMPACT_ATOMS: atom_id res chain seq x y z
N MET A 1 40.89 17.53 8.69
CA MET A 1 40.00 16.45 8.22
C MET A 1 40.42 15.05 8.71
N THR A 2 41.09 14.92 9.86
CA THR A 2 41.55 13.62 10.41
C THR A 2 40.94 13.27 11.78
N TYR A 3 40.44 14.26 12.54
CA TYR A 3 39.85 14.05 13.87
C TYR A 3 38.45 13.40 13.86
N LEU A 4 37.66 13.56 12.79
CA LEU A 4 36.33 12.93 12.67
C LEU A 4 36.40 11.43 12.32
N ALA A 5 37.53 10.94 11.80
CA ALA A 5 37.69 9.53 11.47
C ALA A 5 38.00 8.65 12.69
N LEU A 6 38.62 9.22 13.74
CA LEU A 6 39.01 8.50 14.95
C LEU A 6 37.84 8.29 15.93
N THR A 7 36.93 9.26 16.03
CA THR A 7 35.74 9.15 16.90
C THR A 7 34.72 8.13 16.37
N LEU A 8 34.58 7.99 15.05
CA LEU A 8 33.73 6.97 14.42
C LEU A 8 34.30 5.54 14.57
N ARG A 9 35.61 5.37 14.68
CA ARG A 9 36.23 4.05 14.88
C ARG A 9 36.06 3.56 16.32
N SER A 10 36.17 4.46 17.30
CA SER A 10 35.96 4.15 18.73
C SER A 10 34.51 3.77 19.05
N ALA A 11 33.53 4.49 18.48
CA ALA A 11 32.10 4.18 18.67
C ALA A 11 31.69 2.82 18.06
N ARG A 12 32.32 2.40 16.96
CA ARG A 12 32.07 1.08 16.34
C ARG A 12 32.58 -0.07 17.20
N HIS A 13 33.72 0.08 17.86
CA HIS A 13 34.22 -0.96 18.76
C HIS A 13 33.34 -1.09 20.00
N SER A 14 32.90 0.02 20.61
CA SER A 14 32.02 -0.01 21.79
C SER A 14 30.66 -0.69 21.50
N LEU A 15 30.01 -0.37 20.37
CA LEU A 15 28.74 -0.99 19.98
C LEU A 15 28.87 -2.48 19.65
N VAL A 16 29.97 -2.90 19.02
CA VAL A 16 30.21 -4.32 18.72
C VAL A 16 30.44 -5.12 20.00
N THR A 17 31.13 -4.58 21.00
CA THR A 17 31.38 -5.28 22.27
C THR A 17 30.12 -5.36 23.13
N VAL A 18 29.33 -4.29 23.22
CA VAL A 18 28.08 -4.27 24.00
C VAL A 18 27.01 -5.18 23.36
N MET A 19 26.89 -5.15 22.03
CA MET A 19 25.98 -6.07 21.32
C MET A 19 26.48 -7.52 21.39
N GLY A 20 27.79 -7.76 21.36
CA GLY A 20 28.39 -9.09 21.50
C GLY A 20 28.11 -9.73 22.86
N GLN A 21 28.24 -8.97 23.95
CA GLN A 21 27.95 -9.48 25.30
C GLN A 21 26.45 -9.69 25.56
N ALA A 22 25.59 -8.84 25.00
CA ALA A 22 24.14 -9.02 25.07
C ALA A 22 23.68 -10.24 24.24
N PHE A 23 24.28 -10.47 23.07
CA PHE A 23 24.02 -11.66 22.25
C PHE A 23 24.54 -12.94 22.91
N GLN A 24 25.72 -12.90 23.55
CA GLN A 24 26.23 -14.05 24.30
C GLN A 24 25.27 -14.46 25.41
N ARG A 25 24.78 -13.52 26.23
CA ARG A 25 23.84 -13.83 27.33
C ARG A 25 22.48 -14.34 26.87
N LEU A 26 22.01 -13.95 25.68
CA LEU A 26 20.76 -14.45 25.08
C LEU A 26 20.89 -15.82 24.41
N LEU A 27 22.12 -16.24 24.06
CA LEU A 27 22.37 -17.48 23.30
C LEU A 27 23.01 -18.61 24.12
N TYR A 28 23.19 -18.42 25.44
CA TYR A 28 23.85 -19.42 26.28
C TYR A 28 23.11 -20.78 26.47
N PRO A 29 21.83 -21.00 26.13
CA PRO A 29 21.29 -22.36 26.05
C PRO A 29 21.41 -23.00 24.65
N ALA A 30 22.06 -22.36 23.68
CA ALA A 30 22.06 -22.80 22.27
C ALA A 30 23.46 -23.09 21.69
N SER A 31 24.43 -23.49 22.52
CA SER A 31 25.80 -23.82 22.07
C SER A 31 25.86 -25.00 21.07
N ASN A 32 24.83 -25.84 20.99
CA ASN A 32 24.73 -26.91 19.99
C ASN A 32 24.27 -26.44 18.60
N PHE A 33 23.73 -25.23 18.45
CA PHE A 33 23.21 -24.74 17.16
C PHE A 33 24.26 -24.10 16.26
N TYR A 34 25.29 -23.48 16.85
CA TYR A 34 26.32 -22.75 16.10
C TYR A 34 27.30 -23.66 15.35
N SER A 35 27.60 -24.85 15.89
CA SER A 35 28.49 -25.82 15.21
C SER A 35 27.84 -26.43 13.95
N LEU A 36 26.52 -26.62 13.95
CA LEU A 36 25.73 -27.05 12.79
C LEU A 36 25.57 -25.94 11.75
N PHE A 37 25.48 -24.68 12.19
CA PHE A 37 25.32 -23.53 11.29
C PHE A 37 26.62 -23.24 10.50
N LEU A 38 27.78 -23.34 11.15
CA LEU A 38 29.07 -23.10 10.48
C LEU A 38 29.50 -24.22 9.53
N ARG A 39 29.06 -25.47 9.74
CA ARG A 39 29.29 -26.58 8.78
C ARG A 39 28.45 -26.49 7.50
N CYS A 40 27.42 -25.64 7.44
CA CYS A 40 26.52 -25.54 6.28
C CYS A 40 26.94 -24.47 5.24
N ILE A 41 28.08 -23.78 5.41
CA ILE A 41 28.45 -22.62 4.58
C ILE A 41 29.15 -23.02 3.26
N SER A 42 29.39 -24.30 3.00
CA SER A 42 30.16 -24.76 1.82
C SER A 42 29.36 -24.94 0.51
N SER A 43 28.08 -24.56 0.43
CA SER A 43 27.33 -24.56 -0.86
C SER A 43 26.33 -23.38 -0.98
N PRO A 44 26.51 -22.44 -1.93
CA PRO A 44 25.80 -21.16 -1.90
C PRO A 44 24.38 -21.16 -2.52
N ARG A 45 23.94 -22.22 -3.22
CA ARG A 45 22.66 -22.18 -3.97
C ARG A 45 21.49 -22.88 -3.29
N ILE A 46 21.73 -23.97 -2.57
CA ILE A 46 20.66 -24.74 -1.89
C ILE A 46 20.37 -24.15 -0.48
N THR A 47 21.33 -23.44 0.09
CA THR A 47 21.31 -22.96 1.47
C THR A 47 20.40 -21.75 1.68
N PHE A 48 20.19 -20.87 0.69
CA PHE A 48 19.35 -19.68 0.88
C PHE A 48 17.86 -20.03 0.94
N ILE A 49 17.39 -20.96 0.10
CA ILE A 49 15.99 -21.43 0.14
C ILE A 49 15.75 -22.25 1.41
N ALA A 50 16.68 -23.12 1.79
CA ALA A 50 16.61 -23.87 3.04
C ALA A 50 16.63 -22.95 4.28
N ALA A 51 17.43 -21.88 4.26
CA ALA A 51 17.45 -20.86 5.32
C ALA A 51 16.14 -20.07 5.39
N ILE A 52 15.59 -19.65 4.24
CA ILE A 52 14.27 -18.97 4.19
C ILE A 52 13.16 -19.89 4.72
N LEU A 53 13.16 -21.17 4.33
CA LEU A 53 12.17 -22.14 4.78
C LEU A 53 12.31 -22.48 6.27
N ARG A 54 13.53 -22.58 6.81
CA ARG A 54 13.78 -22.77 8.25
C ARG A 54 13.38 -21.56 9.09
N ILE A 55 13.61 -20.33 8.61
CA ILE A 55 13.12 -19.12 9.28
C ILE A 55 11.59 -19.10 9.30
N ARG A 56 10.94 -19.67 8.28
CA ARG A 56 9.47 -19.76 8.19
C ARG A 56 8.88 -20.79 9.15
N SER A 57 9.52 -21.94 9.33
CA SER A 57 9.07 -22.96 10.29
C SER A 57 9.36 -22.59 11.74
N PHE A 58 10.49 -21.90 12.00
CA PHE A 58 10.79 -21.34 13.33
C PHE A 58 9.78 -20.27 13.76
N ARG A 59 9.21 -19.54 12.77
CA ARG A 59 8.14 -18.56 12.95
C ARG A 59 6.81 -19.16 13.41
N LEU A 60 6.56 -20.45 13.22
CA LEU A 60 5.28 -21.08 13.61
C LEU A 60 5.31 -21.64 15.03
N GLY A 61 6.46 -22.19 15.47
CA GLY A 61 6.60 -22.75 16.83
C GLY A 61 6.71 -21.69 17.93
N LEU A 62 7.52 -20.65 17.74
CA LEU A 62 7.74 -19.62 18.78
C LEU A 62 6.56 -18.65 18.94
N TRP A 63 5.72 -18.50 17.91
CA TRP A 63 4.58 -17.58 17.97
C TRP A 63 3.42 -18.14 18.80
N GLN A 64 3.28 -19.47 18.91
CA GLN A 64 2.29 -20.11 19.76
C GLN A 64 2.71 -20.16 21.24
N SER A 65 4.00 -20.26 21.56
CA SER A 65 4.46 -20.36 22.96
C SER A 65 4.77 -19.03 23.63
N CYS A 66 5.03 -17.94 22.90
CA CYS A 66 5.36 -16.64 23.50
C CYS A 66 4.21 -15.62 23.52
N SER A 67 3.03 -15.92 22.97
CA SER A 67 1.94 -14.94 22.85
C SER A 67 1.23 -14.61 24.16
N SER A 68 1.40 -15.40 25.22
CA SER A 68 0.70 -15.18 26.50
C SER A 68 1.44 -14.31 27.51
N ILE A 69 2.78 -14.17 27.43
CA ILE A 69 3.57 -13.54 28.52
C ILE A 69 4.30 -12.26 28.10
N LEU A 70 4.52 -11.99 26.81
CA LEU A 70 5.36 -10.87 26.34
C LEU A 70 4.61 -9.80 25.53
N GLY A 71 3.32 -9.63 25.81
CA GLY A 71 2.37 -9.00 24.88
C GLY A 71 2.44 -7.48 24.67
N ARG A 72 3.18 -6.66 25.43
CA ARG A 72 2.99 -5.19 25.32
C ARG A 72 4.19 -4.25 25.36
N THR A 73 5.39 -4.67 25.74
CA THR A 73 6.52 -3.71 25.86
C THR A 73 7.68 -3.95 24.90
N ILE A 74 7.83 -5.15 24.32
CA ILE A 74 8.99 -5.49 23.49
C ILE A 74 8.64 -5.56 21.98
N SER A 75 7.36 -5.49 21.60
CA SER A 75 6.93 -5.69 20.21
C SER A 75 7.32 -4.54 19.26
N ILE A 76 7.32 -3.29 19.74
CA ILE A 76 7.55 -2.11 18.90
C ILE A 76 9.01 -2.01 18.38
N PRO A 77 10.06 -2.11 19.22
CA PRO A 77 11.43 -1.97 18.71
C PRO A 77 11.82 -3.10 17.76
N ILE A 78 11.34 -4.33 18.02
CA ILE A 78 11.62 -5.49 17.16
C ILE A 78 11.00 -5.30 15.76
N LEU A 79 9.76 -4.81 15.68
CA LEU A 79 9.10 -4.55 14.39
C LEU A 79 9.83 -3.47 13.57
N ASN A 80 10.42 -2.46 14.23
CA ASN A 80 11.19 -1.41 13.56
C ASN A 80 12.52 -1.94 12.99
N ILE A 81 13.21 -2.82 13.72
CA ILE A 81 14.44 -3.47 13.22
C ILE A 81 14.13 -4.34 11.99
N PHE A 82 13.03 -5.10 12.03
CA PHE A 82 12.61 -5.91 10.87
C PHE A 82 12.22 -5.06 9.65
N SER A 83 11.60 -3.89 9.85
CA SER A 83 11.25 -3.00 8.73
C SER A 83 12.49 -2.40 8.07
N GLN A 84 13.49 -2.00 8.87
CA GLN A 84 14.77 -1.48 8.38
C GLN A 84 15.58 -2.54 7.63
N LEU A 85 15.66 -3.75 8.17
CA LEU A 85 16.32 -4.88 7.49
C LEU A 85 15.62 -5.22 6.16
N ARG A 86 14.29 -5.21 6.12
CA ARG A 86 13.54 -5.45 4.87
C ARG A 86 13.83 -4.37 3.82
N SER A 87 13.90 -3.10 4.23
CA SER A 87 14.25 -1.99 3.34
C SER A 87 15.67 -2.14 2.79
N ALA A 88 16.64 -2.45 3.65
CA ALA A 88 18.03 -2.67 3.27
C ALA A 88 18.19 -3.87 2.30
N VAL A 89 17.49 -4.97 2.56
CA VAL A 89 17.48 -6.13 1.66
C VAL A 89 16.87 -5.78 0.30
N HIS A 90 15.77 -5.02 0.25
CA HIS A 90 15.21 -4.57 -1.02
C HIS A 90 16.14 -3.60 -1.78
N TYR A 91 16.83 -2.72 -1.06
CA TYR A 91 17.80 -1.80 -1.64
C TYR A 91 18.99 -2.55 -2.25
N ILE A 92 19.61 -3.46 -1.48
CA ILE A 92 20.73 -4.30 -1.94
C ILE A 92 20.27 -5.19 -3.10
N ALA A 93 19.09 -5.80 -3.01
CA ALA A 93 18.56 -6.64 -4.08
C ALA A 93 18.35 -5.85 -5.38
N ASN A 94 17.83 -4.62 -5.29
CA ASN A 94 17.63 -3.76 -6.45
C ASN A 94 18.94 -3.18 -7.02
N HIS A 95 19.97 -2.94 -6.22
CA HIS A 95 21.24 -2.39 -6.72
C HIS A 95 22.20 -3.46 -7.22
N VAL A 96 22.29 -4.60 -6.54
CA VAL A 96 23.25 -5.66 -6.88
C VAL A 96 22.73 -6.57 -7.99
N TYR A 97 21.42 -6.82 -8.05
CA TYR A 97 20.82 -7.72 -9.06
C TYR A 97 20.09 -7.01 -10.20
N ARG A 98 20.04 -5.67 -10.24
CA ARG A 98 19.68 -4.99 -11.48
C ARG A 98 20.85 -5.10 -12.45
N ARG A 99 20.82 -6.16 -13.25
CA ARG A 99 21.45 -6.11 -14.57
C ARG A 99 20.98 -4.83 -15.27
N PRO A 100 21.88 -4.06 -15.92
CA PRO A 100 21.47 -2.95 -16.75
C PRO A 100 20.43 -3.49 -17.73
N ARG A 101 19.16 -3.13 -17.50
CA ARG A 101 18.12 -3.42 -18.46
C ARG A 101 18.41 -2.47 -19.60
N TYR A 102 19.11 -2.96 -20.61
CA TYR A 102 19.05 -2.34 -21.92
C TYR A 102 17.57 -2.28 -22.27
N THR A 103 17.00 -1.08 -22.18
CA THR A 103 15.57 -0.82 -22.43
C THR A 103 15.19 -1.23 -23.86
N TYR A 104 16.17 -1.38 -24.74
CA TYR A 104 16.04 -1.81 -26.12
C TYR A 104 16.82 -3.11 -26.33
N MET A 105 16.18 -4.12 -26.92
CA MET A 105 16.80 -5.43 -27.17
C MET A 105 17.79 -5.42 -28.35
N THR A 106 17.68 -4.45 -29.27
CA THR A 106 18.57 -4.31 -30.44
C THR A 106 18.86 -2.84 -30.75
N PRO A 107 20.00 -2.52 -31.41
CA PRO A 107 20.34 -1.16 -31.84
C PRO A 107 19.28 -0.54 -32.78
N GLU A 108 18.68 -1.36 -33.65
CA GLU A 108 17.63 -0.93 -34.58
C GLU A 108 16.36 -0.47 -33.85
N MET A 109 16.01 -1.14 -32.74
CA MET A 109 14.87 -0.74 -31.92
C MET A 109 15.13 0.57 -31.19
N GLU A 110 16.37 0.80 -30.75
CA GLU A 110 16.79 2.07 -30.17
C GLU A 110 16.72 3.20 -31.21
N GLU A 111 17.23 2.98 -32.42
CA GLU A 111 17.13 3.97 -33.51
C GLU A 111 15.66 4.28 -33.86
N LYS A 112 14.82 3.24 -33.96
CA LYS A 112 13.38 3.39 -34.20
C LYS A 112 12.68 4.15 -33.07
N TYR A 113 13.08 3.93 -31.82
CA TYR A 113 12.61 4.70 -30.68
C TYR A 113 13.01 6.17 -30.82
N TRP A 114 14.28 6.47 -31.10
CA TRP A 114 14.76 7.86 -31.26
C TRP A 114 14.08 8.57 -32.44
N LYS A 115 13.84 7.88 -33.56
CA LYS A 115 13.03 8.40 -34.68
C LYS A 115 11.59 8.72 -34.27
N ARG A 116 10.94 7.90 -33.42
CA ARG A 116 9.60 8.20 -32.90
C ARG A 116 9.62 9.32 -31.85
N ALA A 117 10.63 9.34 -30.99
CA ALA A 117 10.81 10.33 -29.93
C ALA A 117 11.05 11.73 -30.52
N THR A 118 11.78 11.84 -31.63
CA THR A 118 11.98 13.14 -32.33
C THR A 118 10.66 13.71 -32.88
N VAL A 119 9.74 12.87 -33.38
CA VAL A 119 8.39 13.30 -33.78
C VAL A 119 7.59 13.77 -32.57
N GLY A 120 7.65 13.04 -31.46
CA GLY A 120 7.04 13.44 -30.18
C GLY A 120 7.60 14.77 -29.66
N ARG A 121 8.91 14.97 -29.75
CA ARG A 121 9.60 16.21 -29.38
C ARG A 121 9.10 17.39 -30.21
N ARG A 122 8.96 17.24 -31.53
CA ARG A 122 8.40 18.29 -32.42
C ARG A 122 6.95 18.64 -32.07
N ARG A 123 6.12 17.65 -31.68
CA ARG A 123 4.75 17.90 -31.22
C ARG A 123 4.73 18.67 -29.90
N LEU A 124 5.56 18.27 -28.94
CA LEU A 124 5.64 18.95 -27.64
C LEU A 124 6.26 20.34 -27.74
N GLN A 125 7.20 20.58 -28.68
CA GLN A 125 7.74 21.91 -28.96
C GLN A 125 6.67 22.92 -29.37
N ARG A 126 5.57 22.49 -30.02
CA ARG A 126 4.43 23.39 -30.34
C ARG A 126 3.69 23.88 -29.10
N SER A 127 3.81 23.17 -27.98
CA SER A 127 3.21 23.52 -26.69
C SER A 127 4.25 24.01 -25.68
N ASP A 128 5.52 24.13 -26.08
CA ASP A 128 6.54 24.75 -25.23
C ASP A 128 6.25 26.26 -25.23
N ALA A 129 5.91 26.78 -24.04
CA ALA A 129 5.59 28.19 -23.85
C ALA A 129 6.77 29.11 -24.23
N ARG A 130 7.98 28.58 -24.35
CA ARG A 130 9.16 29.30 -24.87
C ARG A 130 9.13 29.55 -26.38
N TYR A 131 8.36 28.76 -27.13
CA TYR A 131 8.23 28.88 -28.58
C TYR A 131 7.13 29.87 -29.01
N VAL A 132 6.26 30.24 -28.06
CA VAL A 132 5.22 31.26 -28.26
C VAL A 132 5.77 32.58 -27.70
N GLY A 133 6.73 33.18 -28.40
CA GLY A 133 7.10 34.56 -28.14
C GLY A 133 5.86 35.46 -28.25
N ASN A 134 5.82 36.54 -27.46
CA ASN A 134 4.69 37.47 -27.24
C ASN A 134 4.06 38.10 -28.51
N MET A 135 4.54 37.78 -29.72
CA MET A 135 4.17 38.44 -30.97
C MET A 135 3.88 37.49 -32.14
N GLY A 136 3.66 36.19 -31.94
CA GLY A 136 3.06 35.28 -32.94
C GLY A 136 3.75 35.18 -34.33
N LYS A 137 4.90 35.80 -34.54
CA LYS A 137 5.65 35.77 -35.81
C LYS A 137 6.60 34.59 -35.81
N LYS A 138 6.47 33.72 -36.81
CA LYS A 138 7.40 32.63 -37.08
C LYS A 138 8.78 33.24 -37.44
N LEU A 139 9.70 33.30 -36.47
CA LEU A 139 11.13 33.58 -36.68
C LEU A 139 11.78 32.37 -37.36
N LEU A 140 11.55 32.23 -38.67
CA LEU A 140 12.05 31.10 -39.45
C LEU A 140 12.82 31.53 -40.71
N LYS A 141 13.28 32.79 -40.79
CA LYS A 141 14.07 33.22 -41.95
C LYS A 141 15.50 33.68 -41.66
N ASP A 142 15.75 34.39 -40.57
CA ASP A 142 17.11 34.91 -40.34
C ASP A 142 17.71 34.26 -39.10
N ARG A 143 18.37 33.11 -39.31
CA ARG A 143 19.26 32.49 -38.34
C ARG A 143 20.66 33.05 -38.60
N GLU A 144 20.90 34.29 -38.21
CA GLU A 144 22.20 34.62 -37.64
C GLU A 144 22.32 33.84 -36.32
N GLU A 145 23.52 33.34 -36.03
CA GLU A 145 23.86 32.57 -34.85
C GLU A 145 23.84 33.45 -33.58
N GLU A 146 22.70 34.09 -33.30
CA GLU A 146 22.50 34.73 -32.01
C GLU A 146 22.50 33.63 -30.95
N LEU A 147 23.64 33.57 -30.26
CA LEU A 147 23.85 32.75 -29.08
C LEU A 147 22.61 32.87 -28.19
N PRO A 148 22.00 31.74 -27.79
CA PRO A 148 20.80 31.78 -26.97
C PRO A 148 21.09 32.65 -25.75
N PRO A 149 20.18 33.59 -25.40
CA PRO A 149 20.43 34.54 -24.34
C PRO A 149 20.86 33.78 -23.09
N LEU A 150 21.99 34.20 -22.51
CA LEU A 150 22.58 33.58 -21.33
C LEU A 150 21.57 33.70 -20.18
N VAL A 151 20.84 32.62 -19.91
CA VAL A 151 19.82 32.57 -18.87
C VAL A 151 20.54 32.57 -17.52
N MET A 152 20.73 33.75 -16.94
CA MET A 152 21.44 33.96 -15.66
C MET A 152 20.74 33.30 -14.46
N SER A 153 19.43 33.06 -14.55
CA SER A 153 18.66 32.34 -13.54
C SER A 153 17.52 31.57 -14.18
N TYR A 154 17.54 30.25 -14.01
CA TYR A 154 16.44 29.37 -14.42
C TYR A 154 15.43 29.31 -13.28
N THR A 155 14.30 30.00 -13.43
CA THR A 155 13.13 29.77 -12.57
C THR A 155 12.27 28.69 -13.23
N PRO A 156 12.27 27.44 -12.73
CA PRO A 156 11.41 26.42 -13.30
C PRO A 156 9.95 26.86 -13.20
N ALA A 157 9.21 26.77 -14.31
CA ALA A 157 7.77 26.94 -14.26
C ALA A 157 7.20 25.95 -13.26
N LEU A 158 6.46 26.45 -12.26
CA LEU A 158 5.75 25.59 -11.32
C LEU A 158 4.92 24.60 -12.14
N PRO A 159 4.96 23.30 -11.82
CA PRO A 159 4.16 22.31 -12.52
C PRO A 159 2.72 22.83 -12.56
N PRO A 160 2.03 22.78 -13.73
CA PRO A 160 0.66 23.26 -13.82
C PRO A 160 -0.12 22.63 -12.68
N GLU A 161 -0.77 23.48 -11.88
CA GLU A 161 -1.48 23.06 -10.70
C GLU A 161 -2.37 21.89 -11.12
N ARG A 162 -2.03 20.69 -10.62
CA ARG A 162 -2.73 19.47 -11.04
C ARG A 162 -4.16 19.69 -10.60
N ARG A 163 -5.03 20.13 -11.51
CA ARG A 163 -6.47 20.19 -11.30
C ARG A 163 -6.81 18.81 -10.80
N LYS A 164 -7.02 18.69 -9.49
CA LYS A 164 -7.47 17.45 -8.86
C LYS A 164 -8.81 17.26 -9.54
N LYS A 165 -8.85 16.47 -10.62
CA LYS A 165 -10.09 16.14 -11.31
C LYS A 165 -11.00 15.72 -10.19
N ALA A 166 -12.02 16.51 -9.89
CA ALA A 166 -12.95 16.21 -8.82
C ALA A 166 -13.34 14.78 -9.09
N LYS A 167 -12.87 13.85 -8.23
CA LYS A 167 -13.18 12.45 -8.42
C LYS A 167 -14.68 12.46 -8.35
N LYS A 168 -15.37 12.26 -9.49
CA LYS A 168 -16.82 12.07 -9.51
C LYS A 168 -17.06 11.12 -8.37
N LEU A 169 -17.72 11.60 -7.31
CA LEU A 169 -17.96 10.83 -6.10
C LEU A 169 -18.70 9.60 -6.61
N ARG A 170 -17.98 8.50 -6.79
CA ARG A 170 -18.57 7.27 -7.28
C ARG A 170 -19.50 6.90 -6.15
N GLY A 171 -20.80 7.08 -6.37
CA GLY A 171 -21.83 6.75 -5.39
C GLY A 171 -21.52 5.36 -4.83
N TYR A 172 -21.60 5.23 -3.51
CA TYR A 172 -21.27 3.97 -2.87
C TYR A 172 -22.23 2.90 -3.39
N TYR A 173 -21.70 1.83 -3.98
CA TYR A 173 -22.52 0.78 -4.57
C TYR A 173 -22.66 -0.39 -3.60
N ILE A 174 -23.90 -0.80 -3.35
CA ILE A 174 -24.25 -2.03 -2.64
C ILE A 174 -25.00 -2.98 -3.58
N SER A 175 -24.78 -4.28 -3.46
CA SER A 175 -25.58 -5.27 -4.20
C SER A 175 -27.02 -5.33 -3.68
N ALA A 176 -27.99 -5.68 -4.53
CA ALA A 176 -29.38 -5.85 -4.09
C ALA A 176 -29.51 -6.98 -3.05
N LYS A 177 -28.67 -8.02 -3.15
CA LYS A 177 -28.64 -9.14 -2.20
C LYS A 177 -28.23 -8.68 -0.80
N ASP A 178 -27.19 -7.86 -0.70
CA ASP A 178 -26.74 -7.30 0.59
C ASP A 178 -27.79 -6.37 1.20
N TYR A 179 -28.54 -5.65 0.36
CA TYR A 179 -29.66 -4.83 0.80
C TYR A 179 -30.81 -5.68 1.39
N CYS A 180 -31.24 -6.73 0.68
CA CYS A 180 -32.22 -7.69 1.21
C CYS A 180 -31.73 -8.29 2.52
N LYS A 181 -30.45 -8.68 2.59
CA LYS A 181 -29.82 -9.27 3.79
C LYS A 181 -29.89 -8.30 4.97
N TRP A 182 -29.46 -7.06 4.77
CA TRP A 182 -29.56 -6.02 5.79
C TRP A 182 -31.00 -5.82 6.25
N HIS A 183 -31.96 -5.79 5.32
CA HIS A 183 -33.37 -5.60 5.65
C HIS A 183 -33.88 -6.70 6.58
N ARG A 184 -33.61 -7.98 6.25
CA ARG A 184 -33.94 -9.14 7.10
C ARG A 184 -33.31 -9.07 8.49
N MET A 185 -32.08 -8.56 8.58
CA MET A 185 -31.38 -8.42 9.87
C MET A 185 -31.95 -7.30 10.74
N VAL A 186 -32.52 -6.24 10.15
CA VAL A 186 -32.90 -5.01 10.85
C VAL A 186 -34.39 -4.93 11.14
N PHE A 187 -35.24 -5.44 10.25
CA PHE A 187 -36.68 -5.40 10.37
C PHE A 187 -37.21 -6.80 10.67
N PRO A 188 -37.98 -6.98 11.77
CA PRO A 188 -38.65 -8.24 12.03
C PRO A 188 -39.84 -8.45 11.09
N GLY A 189 -40.32 -9.69 10.98
CA GLY A 189 -41.47 -10.08 10.15
C GLY A 189 -41.05 -10.77 8.85
N ASP A 190 -42.05 -11.28 8.11
CA ASP A 190 -41.83 -12.01 6.86
C ASP A 190 -41.80 -11.09 5.63
N ASP A 191 -42.26 -9.85 5.78
CA ASP A 191 -42.30 -8.83 4.73
C ASP A 191 -40.89 -8.29 4.48
N HIS A 192 -40.26 -8.84 3.44
CA HIS A 192 -38.91 -8.48 3.03
C HIS A 192 -38.87 -8.19 1.53
N PRO A 193 -38.14 -7.14 1.11
CA PRO A 193 -38.13 -6.73 -0.28
C PRO A 193 -37.54 -7.84 -1.15
N THR A 194 -38.16 -8.05 -2.30
CA THR A 194 -37.62 -8.89 -3.36
C THR A 194 -36.32 -8.28 -3.92
N LEU A 195 -35.52 -9.06 -4.65
CA LEU A 195 -34.29 -8.55 -5.27
C LEU A 195 -34.55 -7.38 -6.24
N ALA A 196 -35.68 -7.41 -6.96
CA ALA A 196 -36.07 -6.35 -7.88
C ALA A 196 -36.43 -5.06 -7.13
N GLU A 197 -37.22 -5.18 -6.06
CA GLU A 197 -37.57 -4.05 -5.18
C GLU A 197 -36.34 -3.48 -4.49
N ALA A 198 -35.47 -4.32 -3.92
CA ALA A 198 -34.23 -3.91 -3.30
C ALA A 198 -33.33 -3.12 -4.26
N SER A 199 -33.30 -3.48 -5.54
CA SER A 199 -32.56 -2.72 -6.56
C SER A 199 -33.12 -1.32 -6.80
N ARG A 200 -34.43 -1.11 -6.58
CA ARG A 200 -35.08 0.20 -6.61
C ARG A 200 -34.86 0.95 -5.29
N LEU A 201 -35.14 0.30 -4.15
CA LEU A 201 -35.02 0.87 -2.80
C LEU A 201 -33.61 1.39 -2.51
N ARG A 202 -32.55 0.67 -2.89
CA ARG A 202 -31.16 1.11 -2.67
C ARG A 202 -30.82 2.44 -3.34
N LYS A 203 -31.55 2.87 -4.39
CA LYS A 203 -31.31 4.15 -5.07
C LYS A 203 -31.84 5.34 -4.28
N MET A 204 -32.73 5.10 -3.32
CA MET A 204 -33.33 6.14 -2.47
C MET A 204 -32.47 6.46 -1.24
N HIS A 205 -31.34 5.77 -1.06
CA HIS A 205 -30.45 5.96 0.08
C HIS A 205 -29.19 6.74 -0.30
N ASP A 206 -28.71 7.53 0.64
CA ASP A 206 -27.48 8.30 0.49
C ASP A 206 -26.23 7.41 0.51
N ALA A 207 -25.11 7.92 -0.03
CA ALA A 207 -23.87 7.16 -0.08
C ALA A 207 -23.35 6.75 1.33
N GLU A 208 -23.57 7.57 2.35
CA GLU A 208 -23.21 7.24 3.73
C GLU A 208 -24.16 6.20 4.35
N GLU A 209 -25.46 6.29 4.06
CA GLU A 209 -26.43 5.26 4.45
C GLU A 209 -26.07 3.90 3.85
N LEU A 210 -25.76 3.87 2.56
CA LEU A 210 -25.39 2.65 1.85
C LEU A 210 -24.12 2.00 2.43
N LYS A 211 -23.15 2.78 2.92
CA LYS A 211 -21.99 2.25 3.65
C LYS A 211 -22.39 1.56 4.95
N VAL A 212 -23.31 2.14 5.71
CA VAL A 212 -23.77 1.59 6.99
C VAL A 212 -24.61 0.34 6.77
N ILE A 213 -25.51 0.37 5.78
CA ILE A 213 -26.28 -0.80 5.33
C ILE A 213 -25.33 -1.94 4.96
N HIS A 214 -24.34 -1.67 4.11
CA HIS A 214 -23.35 -2.67 3.70
C HIS A 214 -22.53 -3.18 4.90
N ARG A 215 -22.10 -2.29 5.81
CA ARG A 215 -21.38 -2.68 7.04
C ARG A 215 -22.21 -3.63 7.90
N ILE A 216 -23.50 -3.35 8.10
CA ILE A 216 -24.39 -4.21 8.89
C ILE A 216 -24.62 -5.55 8.17
N SER A 217 -24.84 -5.54 6.85
CA SER A 217 -25.05 -6.78 6.05
C SER A 217 -23.88 -7.76 6.14
N ARG A 218 -22.65 -7.26 6.35
CA ARG A 218 -21.44 -8.08 6.49
C ARG A 218 -21.23 -8.65 7.89
N MET A 219 -22.06 -8.28 8.88
CA MET A 219 -21.89 -8.74 10.26
C MET A 219 -22.36 -10.18 10.51
N LEU A 220 -23.15 -10.76 9.59
CA LEU A 220 -23.53 -12.17 9.61
C LEU A 220 -23.14 -12.80 8.27
N PRO A 221 -22.87 -14.11 8.22
CA PRO A 221 -22.73 -14.83 6.96
C PRO A 221 -24.10 -14.95 6.25
N ASP A 222 -24.08 -15.22 4.95
CA ASP A 222 -25.31 -15.36 4.15
C ASP A 222 -26.16 -16.55 4.59
N ASP A 223 -25.52 -17.68 4.94
CA ASP A 223 -26.21 -18.91 5.36
C ASP A 223 -27.02 -18.72 6.65
N GLU A 224 -26.64 -17.77 7.51
CA GLU A 224 -27.38 -17.47 8.75
C GLU A 224 -28.61 -16.59 8.52
N VAL A 225 -28.59 -15.74 7.49
CA VAL A 225 -29.70 -14.80 7.20
C VAL A 225 -30.68 -15.40 6.18
N PHE A 226 -30.15 -16.21 5.26
CA PHE A 226 -30.90 -16.93 4.25
C PHE A 226 -30.75 -18.44 4.53
N PRO A 227 -31.55 -18.99 5.47
CA PRO A 227 -31.46 -20.40 5.80
C PRO A 227 -31.73 -21.26 4.57
N ARG A 228 -31.00 -22.37 4.47
CA ARG A 228 -31.24 -23.37 3.43
C ARG A 228 -32.60 -24.04 3.68
N PRO A 229 -33.24 -24.62 2.65
CA PRO A 229 -34.58 -25.22 2.76
C PRO A 229 -34.75 -26.22 3.92
N ASN A 230 -33.68 -26.88 4.34
CA ASN A 230 -33.70 -27.91 5.39
C ASN A 230 -33.16 -27.42 6.74
N THR A 231 -32.90 -26.13 6.91
CA THR A 231 -32.34 -25.56 8.13
C THR A 231 -33.39 -24.67 8.78
N GLN A 232 -33.67 -24.90 10.07
CA GLN A 232 -34.59 -24.01 10.79
C GLN A 232 -34.03 -22.58 10.78
N PRO A 233 -34.86 -21.57 10.46
CA PRO A 233 -34.44 -20.18 10.48
C PRO A 233 -33.96 -19.82 11.87
N ARG A 234 -32.80 -19.16 11.95
CA ARG A 234 -32.34 -18.61 13.23
C ARG A 234 -33.36 -17.55 13.68
N PRO A 235 -33.77 -17.56 14.96
CA PRO A 235 -34.67 -16.52 15.45
C PRO A 235 -34.05 -15.14 15.24
N TRP A 236 -34.87 -14.21 14.75
CA TRP A 236 -34.45 -12.85 14.50
C TRP A 236 -33.94 -12.20 15.80
N SER A 237 -32.86 -11.42 15.69
CA SER A 237 -32.23 -10.76 16.85
C SER A 237 -32.31 -9.23 16.72
N PRO A 238 -32.80 -8.51 17.75
CA PRO A 238 -32.92 -7.05 17.74
C PRO A 238 -31.57 -6.32 17.76
N LYS A 239 -30.45 -7.04 17.90
CA LYS A 239 -29.10 -6.48 17.96
C LYS A 239 -28.79 -5.54 16.79
N TYR A 240 -29.12 -5.94 15.56
CA TYR A 240 -28.82 -5.14 14.36
C TYR A 240 -29.80 -3.98 14.18
N GLN A 241 -31.07 -4.19 14.54
CA GLN A 241 -32.05 -3.12 14.62
C GLN A 241 -31.60 -1.99 15.57
N ARG A 242 -31.08 -2.32 16.75
CA ARG A 242 -30.54 -1.32 17.70
C ARG A 242 -29.37 -0.54 17.11
N LYS A 243 -28.49 -1.20 16.34
CA LYS A 243 -27.37 -0.52 15.66
C LYS A 243 -27.87 0.45 14.60
N TRP A 244 -28.82 0.02 13.78
CA TRP A 244 -29.43 0.86 12.75
C TRP A 244 -30.15 2.07 13.36
N ARG A 245 -30.97 1.87 14.39
CA ARG A 245 -31.67 2.96 15.10
C ARG A 245 -30.70 3.98 15.70
N ARG A 246 -29.60 3.53 16.32
CA ARG A 246 -28.57 4.42 16.85
C ARG A 246 -27.93 5.28 15.76
N TRP A 247 -27.59 4.67 14.63
CA TRP A 247 -27.02 5.40 13.50
C TRP A 247 -28.00 6.45 12.96
N ARG A 248 -29.27 6.08 12.73
CA ARG A 248 -30.28 7.05 12.27
C ARG A 248 -30.49 8.21 13.24
N LYS A 249 -30.50 7.94 14.55
CA LYS A 249 -30.63 8.99 15.57
C LYS A 249 -29.45 9.96 15.47
N PHE A 250 -28.22 9.43 15.50
CA PHE A 250 -27.02 10.25 15.38
C PHE A 250 -27.01 11.08 14.09
N HIS A 251 -27.38 10.50 12.96
CA HIS A 251 -27.37 11.19 11.67
C HIS A 251 -28.45 12.28 11.58
N ARG A 252 -29.63 12.04 12.16
CA ARG A 252 -30.67 13.08 12.29
C ARG A 252 -30.18 14.24 13.16
N ASP A 253 -29.61 13.94 14.33
CA ASP A 253 -29.09 14.94 15.27
C ASP A 253 -27.94 15.77 14.64
N GLU A 254 -27.20 15.19 13.68
CA GLU A 254 -26.13 15.88 12.93
C GLU A 254 -26.70 16.83 11.86
N LEU A 255 -27.76 16.42 11.15
CA LEU A 255 -28.46 17.25 10.17
C LEU A 255 -29.18 18.43 10.84
N GLU A 256 -29.75 18.24 12.03
CA GLU A 256 -30.44 19.31 12.78
C GLU A 256 -29.49 20.39 13.34
N ARG A 257 -28.16 20.14 13.38
CA ARG A 257 -27.17 21.11 13.88
C ARG A 257 -26.56 22.01 12.79
N GLN A 258 -26.77 21.67 11.52
CA GLN A 258 -26.25 22.43 10.37
C GLN A 258 -27.25 23.48 9.94
#